data_AF-A0A0P0GLA1-F1
#
_entry.id   AF-A0A0P0GLA1-F1
#
_cell.length_a   1.000
_cell.length_b   1.000
_cell.length_c   1.000
_cell.angle_alpha   90.00
_cell.angle_beta   90.00
_cell.angle_gamma   90.00
#
_symmetry.space_group_name_H-M   'P 1'
#
loop_
_entity.id
_entity.type
_entity.pdbx_description
1 polymer ?
#
loop_
_entity_poly.entity_id
_entity_poly.type
_entity_poly.pdbx_seq_one_letter_code
_entity_poly.pdbx_strand_id
1 'polypeptide(L)'
;MKKKISILLLLLVCLSVQAQKISVNKTDNFTKSQIVYTSYEKISSEPLIMGGQLGKNIWVCFGRENGLNMIMMKWLTVDNRYVRKDSNVIFLDEEDNTHTFTVSDYASGRGVGTVGALGMDLWGIQLLLLGDLSAFENHTMKSVRIYTVDGYFDFKIKNGASKKLMKAYNLFKKAIK
;
A
#
# COMPACT_ATOMS: atom_id res chain seq x y z
N MET A 1 5.64 4.83 43.54
CA MET A 1 5.83 5.57 42.26
C MET A 1 6.38 4.70 41.13
N LYS A 2 7.45 3.90 41.35
CA LYS A 2 8.05 3.04 40.31
C LYS A 2 7.06 2.11 39.57
N LYS A 3 6.16 1.42 40.30
CA LYS A 3 5.13 0.54 39.70
C LYS A 3 4.12 1.27 38.79
N LYS A 4 3.73 2.52 39.13
CA LYS A 4 2.79 3.31 38.32
C LYS A 4 3.43 3.83 37.02
N ILE A 5 4.72 4.16 37.07
CA ILE A 5 5.51 4.56 35.89
C ILE A 5 5.72 3.38 34.94
N SER A 6 6.00 2.18 35.47
CA SER A 6 6.15 0.96 34.64
C SER A 6 4.86 0.58 33.90
N ILE A 7 3.68 0.76 34.52
CA ILE A 7 2.39 0.50 33.87
C ILE A 7 2.12 1.51 32.75
N LEU A 8 2.45 2.79 32.96
CA LEU A 8 2.31 3.83 31.94
C LEU A 8 3.24 3.60 30.74
N LEU A 9 4.48 3.14 30.99
CA LEU A 9 5.42 2.77 29.93
C LEU A 9 4.93 1.57 29.12
N LEU A 10 4.34 0.55 29.77
CA LEU A 10 3.74 -0.59 29.08
C LEU A 10 2.56 -0.18 28.19
N LEU A 11 1.69 0.71 28.70
CA LEU A 11 0.57 1.26 27.93
C LEU A 11 1.03 2.01 26.68
N LEU A 12 2.12 2.79 26.77
CA LEU A 12 2.71 3.49 25.63
C LEU A 12 3.32 2.53 24.60
N VAL A 13 3.90 1.40 25.04
CA VAL A 13 4.45 0.37 24.14
C VAL A 13 3.32 -0.36 23.39
N CYS A 14 2.21 -0.68 24.05
CA CYS A 14 1.06 -1.35 23.41
C CYS A 14 0.39 -0.50 22.31
N LEU A 15 0.41 0.83 22.42
CA LEU A 15 -0.15 1.73 21.41
C LEU A 15 0.65 1.77 20.11
N SER A 16 1.88 1.26 20.10
CA SER A 16 2.80 1.33 18.95
C SER A 16 2.77 0.10 18.02
N VAL A 17 2.08 -0.99 18.42
CA VAL A 17 1.96 -2.20 17.60
C VAL A 17 0.74 -2.09 16.69
N GLN A 18 0.87 -1.36 15.58
CA GLN A 18 -0.07 -1.52 14.47
C GLN A 18 0.23 -2.83 13.74
N ALA A 19 -0.51 -3.88 14.10
CA ALA A 19 -0.49 -5.15 13.39
C ALA A 19 -1.20 -5.02 12.03
N GLN A 20 -0.65 -5.68 10.99
CA GLN A 20 -1.35 -5.89 9.72
C GLN A 20 -2.67 -6.61 10.03
N LYS A 21 -3.78 -6.13 9.45
CA LYS A 21 -5.10 -6.73 9.68
C LYS A 21 -5.88 -6.92 8.39
N ILE A 22 -6.87 -7.80 8.41
CA ILE A 22 -7.93 -7.81 7.42
C ILE A 22 -8.88 -6.66 7.79
N SER A 23 -8.98 -5.66 6.90
CA SER A 23 -9.81 -4.48 7.10
C SER A 23 -11.26 -4.72 6.67
N VAL A 24 -11.45 -5.59 5.68
CA VAL A 24 -12.75 -6.02 5.17
C VAL A 24 -12.71 -7.52 4.98
N ASN A 25 -13.71 -8.23 5.52
CA ASN A 25 -14.02 -9.61 5.20
C ASN A 25 -15.53 -9.77 5.29
N LYS A 26 -16.22 -9.78 4.15
CA LYS A 26 -17.67 -9.88 4.09
C LYS A 26 -18.10 -10.62 2.84
N THR A 27 -19.32 -11.14 2.85
CA THR A 27 -19.98 -11.63 1.64
C THR A 27 -20.77 -10.48 1.03
N ASP A 28 -20.58 -10.23 -0.27
CA ASP A 28 -21.38 -9.25 -0.98
C ASP A 28 -22.83 -9.70 -1.12
N ASN A 29 -23.77 -8.80 -0.79
CA ASN A 29 -25.20 -9.16 -0.79
C ASN A 29 -25.78 -9.35 -2.19
N PHE A 30 -25.18 -8.75 -3.22
CA PHE A 30 -25.65 -8.80 -4.60
C PHE A 30 -25.00 -9.96 -5.35
N THR A 31 -23.66 -10.04 -5.33
CA THR A 31 -22.91 -11.05 -6.09
C THR A 31 -22.68 -12.35 -5.33
N LYS A 32 -22.95 -12.36 -4.02
CA LYS A 32 -22.66 -13.49 -3.10
C LYS A 32 -21.19 -13.89 -3.04
N SER A 33 -20.31 -13.09 -3.64
CA SER A 33 -18.87 -13.31 -3.61
C SER A 33 -18.25 -12.81 -2.30
N GLN A 34 -17.16 -13.43 -1.89
CA GLN A 34 -16.38 -12.94 -0.76
C GLN A 34 -15.60 -11.69 -1.17
N ILE A 35 -15.67 -10.65 -0.35
CA ILE A 35 -14.88 -9.43 -0.44
C ILE A 35 -13.88 -9.41 0.71
N VAL A 36 -12.59 -9.34 0.37
CA VAL A 36 -11.49 -9.32 1.34
C VAL A 36 -10.53 -8.18 1.03
N TYR A 37 -10.18 -7.37 2.02
CA TYR A 37 -9.12 -6.37 1.92
C TYR A 37 -8.23 -6.38 3.16
N THR A 38 -6.93 -6.18 2.99
CA THR A 38 -6.02 -5.89 4.11
C THR A 38 -6.14 -4.43 4.56
N SER A 39 -5.50 -4.07 5.68
CA SER A 39 -5.14 -2.68 5.93
C SER A 39 -4.18 -2.17 4.85
N TYR A 40 -4.18 -0.86 4.62
CA TYR A 40 -3.16 -0.20 3.81
C TYR A 40 -1.84 -0.14 4.58
N GLU A 41 -0.79 -0.67 3.99
CA GLU A 41 0.58 -0.57 4.49
C GLU A 41 1.33 0.53 3.73
N LYS A 42 1.95 1.46 4.47
CA LYS A 42 2.82 2.47 3.85
C LYS A 42 4.14 1.81 3.45
N ILE A 43 4.42 1.73 2.15
CA ILE A 43 5.61 1.06 1.58
C ILE A 43 6.75 2.03 1.23
N SER A 44 6.40 3.28 0.92
CA SER A 44 7.38 4.33 0.71
C SER A 44 6.95 5.60 1.43
N SER A 45 7.93 6.32 1.97
CA SER A 45 7.70 7.58 2.64
C SER A 45 8.90 8.48 2.50
N GLU A 46 8.69 9.64 1.88
CA GLU A 46 9.63 10.75 1.91
C GLU A 46 9.25 11.68 3.07
N PRO A 47 10.23 12.15 3.87
CA PRO A 47 9.96 13.05 4.98
C PRO A 47 9.32 14.34 4.47
N LEU A 48 8.35 14.87 5.23
CA LEU A 48 7.80 16.20 5.02
C LEU A 48 8.89 17.22 5.34
N ILE A 49 9.48 17.87 4.32
CA ILE A 49 10.40 18.98 4.53
C ILE A 49 9.57 20.27 4.53
N MET A 50 9.63 21.04 5.63
CA MET A 50 9.07 22.38 5.70
C MET A 50 9.71 23.25 4.61
N GLY A 51 8.95 23.60 3.57
CA GLY A 51 9.40 24.44 2.46
C GLY A 51 9.86 23.72 1.18
N GLY A 52 9.73 22.38 1.07
CA GLY A 52 10.12 21.62 -0.13
C GLY A 52 9.28 20.36 -0.35
N GLN A 53 8.85 20.16 -1.61
CA GLN A 53 8.07 19.05 -2.20
C GLN A 53 7.33 18.10 -1.23
N LEU A 54 6.02 18.23 -1.19
CA LEU A 54 5.10 17.37 -0.45
C LEU A 54 5.16 15.89 -0.92
N GLY A 55 5.66 15.02 -0.05
CA GLY A 55 5.04 13.73 0.28
C GLY A 55 4.80 12.74 -0.85
N LYS A 56 5.87 12.12 -1.38
CA LYS A 56 5.81 10.91 -2.20
C LYS A 56 5.54 9.65 -1.36
N ASN A 57 4.44 9.65 -0.63
CA ASN A 57 4.05 8.48 0.15
C ASN A 57 3.30 7.49 -0.74
N ILE A 58 3.62 6.21 -0.57
CA ILE A 58 2.89 5.12 -1.23
C ILE A 58 2.34 4.17 -0.18
N TRP A 59 1.07 3.82 -0.32
CA TRP A 59 0.40 2.80 0.45
C TRP A 59 -0.13 1.70 -0.46
N VAL A 60 -0.10 0.47 0.04
CA VAL A 60 -0.59 -0.71 -0.68
C VAL A 60 -1.53 -1.51 0.21
N CYS A 61 -2.61 -2.00 -0.38
CA CYS A 61 -3.54 -2.95 0.21
C CYS A 61 -3.74 -4.12 -0.76
N PHE A 62 -3.81 -5.35 -0.25
CA PHE A 62 -4.19 -6.53 -1.03
C PHE A 62 -5.69 -6.75 -0.94
N GLY A 63 -6.33 -7.01 -2.08
CA GLY A 63 -7.77 -7.10 -2.19
C GLY A 63 -8.24 -8.30 -3.02
N ARG A 64 -9.44 -8.78 -2.69
CA ARG A 64 -10.23 -9.70 -3.52
C ARG A 64 -11.65 -9.18 -3.61
N GLU A 65 -12.13 -8.99 -4.82
CA GLU A 65 -13.54 -8.71 -5.12
C GLU A 65 -13.96 -9.45 -6.37
N ASN A 66 -15.16 -10.03 -6.38
CA ASN A 66 -15.71 -10.78 -7.52
C ASN A 66 -14.75 -11.85 -8.07
N GLY A 67 -13.99 -12.51 -7.19
CA GLY A 67 -13.01 -13.52 -7.54
C GLY A 67 -11.65 -12.99 -8.03
N LEU A 68 -11.53 -11.69 -8.32
CA LEU A 68 -10.31 -11.06 -8.79
C LEU A 68 -9.41 -10.65 -7.62
N ASN A 69 -8.17 -11.15 -7.61
CA ASN A 69 -7.15 -10.73 -6.66
C ASN A 69 -6.37 -9.54 -7.23
N MET A 70 -6.17 -8.51 -6.43
CA MET A 70 -5.61 -7.23 -6.87
C MET A 70 -4.79 -6.54 -5.78
N ILE A 71 -3.99 -5.56 -6.19
CA ILE A 71 -3.41 -4.55 -5.30
C ILE A 71 -4.13 -3.22 -5.51
N MET A 72 -4.57 -2.62 -4.40
CA MET A 72 -4.97 -1.22 -4.35
C MET A 72 -3.78 -0.40 -3.88
N MET A 73 -3.21 0.42 -4.76
CA MET A 73 -2.09 1.29 -4.46
C MET A 73 -2.55 2.74 -4.40
N LYS A 74 -2.20 3.44 -3.33
CA LYS A 74 -2.42 4.89 -3.19
C LYS A 74 -1.06 5.59 -3.21
N TRP A 75 -0.93 6.58 -4.08
CA TRP A 75 0.27 7.37 -4.25
C TRP A 75 -0.08 8.86 -4.06
N LEU A 76 0.44 9.45 -2.99
CA LEU A 76 0.36 10.89 -2.73
C LEU A 76 1.36 11.62 -3.62
N THR A 77 0.89 12.64 -4.33
CA THR A 77 1.67 13.39 -5.31
C THR A 77 1.69 14.87 -4.94
N VAL A 78 2.73 15.58 -5.39
CA VAL A 78 2.85 17.03 -5.20
C VAL A 78 1.83 17.78 -6.07
N ASP A 79 1.59 17.24 -7.26
CA ASP A 79 0.84 17.81 -8.37
C ASP A 79 -0.16 16.80 -8.93
N ASN A 80 -1.09 17.29 -9.76
CA ASN A 80 -1.98 16.41 -10.52
C ASN A 80 -1.12 15.55 -11.47
N ARG A 81 -1.34 14.24 -11.44
CA ARG A 81 -0.63 13.28 -12.27
C ARG A 81 -1.60 12.32 -12.94
N TYR A 82 -1.19 11.86 -14.12
CA TYR A 82 -1.95 10.91 -14.92
C TYR A 82 -1.14 9.64 -15.13
N VAL A 83 -1.83 8.52 -14.97
CA VAL A 83 -1.30 7.19 -15.28
C VAL A 83 -2.14 6.64 -16.42
N ARG A 84 -1.49 5.95 -17.35
CA ARG A 84 -2.21 5.30 -18.45
C ARG A 84 -2.74 3.96 -17.93
N LYS A 85 -4.00 3.65 -18.20
CA LYS A 85 -4.49 2.28 -18.10
C LYS A 85 -3.62 1.37 -18.99
N ASP A 86 -3.37 0.15 -18.54
CA ASP A 86 -2.46 -0.81 -19.16
C ASP A 86 -0.96 -0.43 -19.09
N SER A 87 -0.61 0.65 -18.38
CA SER A 87 0.78 0.88 -17.98
C SER A 87 1.21 -0.09 -16.89
N ASN A 88 2.50 -0.04 -16.54
CA ASN A 88 3.09 -0.96 -15.57
C ASN A 88 3.41 -0.28 -14.24
N VAL A 89 3.29 -1.07 -13.18
CA VAL A 89 3.96 -0.87 -11.90
C VAL A 89 4.89 -2.06 -11.69
N ILE A 90 6.16 -1.80 -11.45
CA ILE A 90 7.18 -2.86 -11.32
C ILE A 90 7.73 -2.82 -9.91
N PHE A 91 7.64 -3.93 -9.19
CA PHE A 91 8.35 -4.13 -7.93
C PHE A 91 9.68 -4.82 -8.20
N LEU A 92 10.74 -4.36 -7.53
CA LEU A 92 12.07 -4.98 -7.56
C LEU A 92 12.34 -5.59 -6.19
N ASP A 93 12.67 -6.88 -6.14
CA ASP A 93 13.02 -7.57 -4.90
C ASP A 93 14.50 -7.42 -4.54
N GLU A 94 14.88 -7.91 -3.35
CA GLU A 94 16.26 -7.86 -2.87
C GLU A 94 17.23 -8.68 -3.76
N GLU A 95 16.73 -9.67 -4.50
CA GLU A 95 17.48 -10.55 -5.41
C GLU A 95 17.57 -9.99 -6.85
N ASP A 96 17.12 -8.76 -7.07
CA ASP A 96 17.07 -8.09 -8.38
C ASP A 96 16.08 -8.68 -9.38
N ASN A 97 15.13 -9.52 -8.94
CA ASN A 97 14.03 -9.94 -9.80
C ASN A 97 12.94 -8.86 -9.88
N THR A 98 12.38 -8.71 -11.08
CA THR A 98 11.30 -7.76 -11.37
C THR A 98 9.94 -8.44 -11.39
N HIS A 99 8.99 -7.89 -10.65
CA HIS A 99 7.61 -8.35 -10.58
C HIS A 99 6.69 -7.27 -11.15
N THR A 100 6.13 -7.53 -12.33
CA THR A 100 5.36 -6.53 -13.10
C THR A 100 3.86 -6.69 -12.86
N PHE A 101 3.20 -5.57 -12.61
CA PHE A 101 1.76 -5.45 -12.46
C PHE A 101 1.21 -4.45 -13.46
N THR A 102 0.05 -4.75 -14.03
CA THR A 102 -0.66 -3.88 -14.97
C THR A 102 -1.63 -2.99 -14.22
N VAL A 103 -1.66 -1.70 -14.57
CA VAL A 103 -2.66 -0.74 -14.10
C VAL A 103 -3.98 -1.01 -14.82
N SER A 104 -4.89 -1.73 -14.17
CA SER A 104 -6.19 -2.07 -14.74
C SER A 104 -7.18 -0.90 -14.64
N ASP A 105 -7.05 -0.06 -13.63
CA ASP A 105 -7.85 1.15 -13.47
C ASP A 105 -7.13 2.17 -12.58
N TYR A 106 -7.56 3.43 -12.65
CA TYR A 106 -7.05 4.48 -11.77
C TYR A 106 -8.05 5.60 -11.50
N ALA A 107 -7.87 6.25 -10.36
CA ALA A 107 -8.50 7.53 -10.03
C ALA A 107 -7.41 8.54 -9.65
N SER A 108 -7.57 9.80 -10.05
CA SER A 108 -6.69 10.91 -9.68
C SER A 108 -7.53 12.04 -9.09
N GLY A 109 -7.03 12.68 -8.03
CA GLY A 109 -7.76 13.75 -7.37
C GLY A 109 -7.16 14.14 -6.03
N ARG A 110 -7.72 15.20 -5.43
CA ARG A 110 -7.36 15.57 -4.06
C ARG A 110 -7.86 14.51 -3.07
N GLY A 111 -6.99 14.10 -2.15
CA GLY A 111 -7.25 13.10 -1.12
C GLY A 111 -7.28 11.65 -1.60
N VAL A 112 -7.28 11.42 -2.93
CA VAL A 112 -7.36 10.07 -3.51
C VAL A 112 -6.13 9.24 -3.14
N GLY A 113 -4.93 9.83 -3.16
CA GLY A 113 -3.67 9.13 -2.90
C GLY A 113 -3.28 8.99 -1.43
N THR A 114 -4.12 9.39 -0.46
CA THR A 114 -3.80 9.26 0.97
C THR A 114 -4.64 8.23 1.70
N VAL A 115 -4.13 7.82 2.87
CA VAL A 115 -4.79 6.98 3.86
C VAL A 115 -4.84 7.74 5.18
N GLY A 116 -6.06 8.02 5.68
CA GLY A 116 -6.28 8.83 6.88
C GLY A 116 -6.34 10.33 6.58
N ALA A 117 -6.41 11.14 7.64
CA ALA A 117 -6.67 12.57 7.53
C ALA A 117 -5.50 13.40 6.97
N LEU A 118 -4.27 12.91 7.11
CA LEU A 118 -3.08 13.63 6.64
C LEU A 118 -2.95 13.49 5.12
N GLY A 119 -3.08 14.60 4.39
CA GLY A 119 -2.96 14.64 2.93
C GLY A 119 -4.28 14.62 2.16
N MET A 120 -5.42 14.82 2.83
CA MET A 120 -6.74 14.87 2.16
C MET A 120 -6.87 16.04 1.17
N ASP A 121 -6.17 17.15 1.40
CA ASP A 121 -6.19 18.30 0.50
C ASP A 121 -5.13 18.24 -0.62
N LEU A 122 -4.26 17.21 -0.57
CA LEU A 122 -3.16 17.03 -1.51
C LEU A 122 -3.59 16.17 -2.69
N TRP A 123 -2.93 16.37 -3.83
CA TRP A 123 -3.12 15.53 -5.00
C TRP A 123 -2.65 14.10 -4.74
N GLY A 124 -3.28 13.15 -5.40
CA GLY A 124 -2.80 11.79 -5.42
C GLY A 124 -3.57 10.91 -6.38
N ILE A 125 -3.06 9.70 -6.54
CA ILE A 125 -3.58 8.69 -7.43
C ILE A 125 -3.90 7.44 -6.63
N GLN A 126 -4.98 6.76 -7.00
CA GLN A 126 -5.26 5.40 -6.60
C GLN A 126 -5.21 4.52 -7.85
N LEU A 127 -4.41 3.45 -7.79
CA LEU A 127 -4.24 2.47 -8.86
C LEU A 127 -4.83 1.14 -8.42
N LEU A 128 -5.57 0.50 -9.33
CA LEU A 128 -5.92 -0.92 -9.24
C LEU A 128 -4.93 -1.70 -10.09
N LEU A 129 -4.14 -2.55 -9.44
CA LEU A 129 -3.06 -3.30 -10.07
C LEU A 129 -3.40 -4.78 -10.14
N LEU A 130 -3.22 -5.37 -11.31
CA LEU A 130 -3.39 -6.80 -11.57
C LEU A 130 -2.06 -7.44 -11.95
N GLY A 131 -1.84 -8.66 -11.49
CA GLY A 131 -0.60 -9.41 -11.69
C GLY A 131 -0.49 -10.55 -10.69
N ASP A 132 0.66 -11.22 -10.68
CA ASP A 132 0.88 -12.33 -9.77
C ASP A 132 1.25 -11.85 -8.36
N LEU A 133 0.26 -11.88 -7.45
CA LEU A 133 0.48 -11.52 -6.05
C LEU A 133 1.42 -12.49 -5.31
N SER A 134 1.69 -13.68 -5.84
CA SER A 134 2.65 -14.61 -5.25
C SER A 134 4.08 -14.04 -5.19
N ALA A 135 4.36 -13.01 -5.99
CA ALA A 135 5.57 -12.19 -5.88
C ALA A 135 5.86 -11.67 -4.46
N PHE A 136 4.83 -11.51 -3.61
CA PHE A 136 5.01 -11.05 -2.22
C PHE A 136 5.07 -12.19 -1.21
N GLU A 137 5.01 -13.45 -1.67
CA GLU A 137 5.13 -14.64 -0.84
C GLU A 137 6.59 -14.85 -0.45
N ASN A 138 6.94 -14.58 0.80
CA ASN A 138 8.29 -14.80 1.33
C ASN A 138 9.42 -14.01 0.64
N HIS A 139 9.09 -13.11 -0.29
CA HIS A 139 10.04 -12.19 -0.91
C HIS A 139 9.92 -10.79 -0.29
N THR A 140 11.05 -10.10 -0.21
CA THR A 140 11.14 -8.70 0.26
C THR A 140 11.45 -7.78 -0.91
N MET A 141 10.63 -6.73 -1.06
CA MET A 141 10.80 -5.70 -2.08
C MET A 141 11.74 -4.57 -1.61
N LYS A 142 12.62 -4.09 -2.50
CA LYS A 142 13.53 -2.96 -2.23
C LYS A 142 13.14 -1.67 -2.95
N SER A 143 12.41 -1.76 -4.06
CA SER A 143 11.90 -0.59 -4.76
C SER A 143 10.63 -0.88 -5.56
N VAL A 144 9.93 0.19 -5.94
CA VAL A 144 8.81 0.15 -6.86
C VAL A 144 8.95 1.27 -7.89
N ARG A 145 8.69 0.94 -9.15
CA ARG A 145 8.59 1.88 -10.28
C ARG A 145 7.14 2.02 -10.71
N ILE A 146 6.67 3.25 -10.90
CA ILE A 146 5.35 3.55 -11.43
C ILE A 146 5.50 4.29 -12.76
N TYR A 147 4.97 3.73 -13.84
CA TYR A 147 4.92 4.42 -15.14
C TYR A 147 3.71 5.34 -15.22
N THR A 148 3.96 6.58 -15.63
CA THR A 148 3.00 7.67 -15.84
C THR A 148 3.00 8.07 -17.32
N VAL A 149 2.15 9.02 -17.69
CA VAL A 149 2.17 9.58 -19.06
C VAL A 149 3.45 10.37 -19.37
N ASP A 150 4.15 10.88 -18.34
CA ASP A 150 5.33 11.76 -18.47
C ASP A 150 6.65 11.04 -18.17
N GLY A 151 6.66 9.70 -18.20
CA GLY A 151 7.82 8.87 -17.83
C GLY A 151 7.54 8.03 -16.58
N TYR A 152 8.53 7.81 -15.73
CA TYR A 152 8.40 6.92 -14.57
C TYR A 152 8.93 7.55 -13.27
N PHE A 153 8.46 7.00 -12.15
CA PHE A 153 8.90 7.36 -10.81
C PHE A 153 9.37 6.14 -10.06
N ASP A 154 10.55 6.23 -9.47
CA ASP A 154 11.13 5.19 -8.62
C ASP A 154 11.02 5.56 -7.15
N PHE A 155 10.62 4.60 -6.33
CA PHE A 155 10.47 4.76 -4.91
C PHE A 155 11.21 3.66 -4.17
N LYS A 156 12.02 4.06 -3.20
CA LYS A 156 12.67 3.11 -2.29
C LYS A 156 11.65 2.54 -1.32
N ILE A 157 11.70 1.23 -1.11
CA ILE A 157 10.97 0.53 -0.07
C ILE A 157 11.96 0.18 1.03
N LYS A 158 11.73 0.68 2.25
CA LYS A 158 12.59 0.37 3.39
C LYS A 158 12.32 -1.06 3.86
N ASN A 159 13.35 -1.77 4.35
CA ASN A 159 13.24 -3.15 4.85
C ASN A 159 12.05 -3.35 5.83
N GLY A 160 11.85 -2.42 6.77
CA GLY A 160 10.71 -2.48 7.69
C GLY A 160 9.34 -2.44 6.99
N ALA A 161 9.22 -1.67 5.91
CA ALA A 161 8.00 -1.56 5.11
C ALA A 161 7.81 -2.78 4.20
N SER A 162 8.91 -3.27 3.63
CA SER A 162 8.97 -4.50 2.83
C SER A 162 8.49 -5.73 3.62
N LYS A 163 8.95 -5.89 4.87
CA LYS A 163 8.48 -6.93 5.79
C LYS A 163 6.98 -6.81 6.11
N LYS A 164 6.45 -5.58 6.23
CA LYS A 164 5.02 -5.35 6.47
C LYS A 164 4.20 -5.75 5.24
N LEU A 165 4.68 -5.41 4.04
CA LEU A 165 4.03 -5.77 2.78
C LEU A 165 3.94 -7.29 2.61
N MET A 166 5.04 -8.02 2.84
CA MET A 166 5.06 -9.49 2.85
C MET A 166 4.08 -10.08 3.87
N LYS A 167 4.04 -9.53 5.11
CA LYS A 167 3.08 -9.97 6.14
C LYS A 167 1.63 -9.71 5.73
N ALA A 168 1.34 -8.56 5.13
CA ALA A 168 0.01 -8.23 4.64
C ALA A 168 -0.45 -9.19 3.55
N TYR A 169 0.42 -9.53 2.58
CA TYR A 169 0.11 -10.54 1.58
C TYR A 169 -0.14 -11.92 2.21
N ASN A 170 0.72 -12.36 3.12
CA ASN A 170 0.55 -13.65 3.79
C ASN A 170 -0.76 -13.72 4.62
N LEU A 171 -1.20 -12.59 5.19
CA LEU A 171 -2.48 -12.49 5.87
C LEU A 171 -3.65 -12.57 4.86
N PHE A 172 -3.55 -11.84 3.75
CA PHE A 172 -4.52 -11.88 2.65
C PHE A 172 -4.68 -13.30 2.09
N LYS A 173 -3.57 -13.97 1.76
CA LYS A 173 -3.54 -15.35 1.25
C LYS A 173 -4.25 -16.33 2.18
N LYS A 174 -4.16 -16.13 3.50
CA LYS A 174 -4.88 -16.96 4.48
C LYS A 174 -6.38 -16.69 4.52
N ALA A 175 -6.80 -15.44 4.28
CA ALA A 175 -8.20 -15.03 4.40
C ALA A 175 -9.07 -15.39 3.18
N ILE A 176 -8.44 -15.65 2.03
CA ILE A 176 -9.14 -16.02 0.78
C ILE A 176 -9.12 -17.53 0.48
N LYS A 177 -8.55 -18.33 1.39
CA LYS A 177 -8.61 -19.80 1.39
C LYS A 177 -9.90 -20.25 2.05
#